data_AF-A0AAV4RVE3-F1
#
_entry.id   AF-A0AAV4RVE3-F1
#
_cell.length_a   1.000
_cell.length_b   1.000
_cell.length_c   1.000
_cell.angle_alpha   90.00
_cell.angle_beta   90.00
_cell.angle_gamma   90.00
#
_symmetry.space_group_name_H-M   'P 1'
#
loop_
_entity.id
_entity.type
_entity.pdbx_description
1 polymer ?
#
loop_
_entity_poly.entity_id
_entity_poly.type
_entity_poly.pdbx_seq_one_letter_code
_entity_poly.pdbx_strand_id
1 'polypeptide(L)'
;MASQRLSQKNAFCITWIVENFDHNLLGCSGRLESPEFIVDTMEKTKWRLSVYSLRHSGTVDFSLYRVEECEGPPNIEVEFQFELLAVDGSTLTSNVGESSFQKGVRSSRFQFQICKQMFRSNKSSYLPHGKLTLRCTMRKINGYMETTACLARTIMGVKRRSFDWKFSYYNLLKAEKITYRIKQASDEEIDITLHLSVRREEPCDKMSITLVPDFKTPMRVTFKYALFDASGKSLKCGEEKYCFFNVDNEWAFQLLSLEKEQSKKISSLPNDHLTLQCECAYATKITHHQIENIGQPQDSHRAQEHPHPSVTEKALTEPLNTLKDHLSSLHRESFLSDVILKTNTSTHPAHKNILSARSPVFKAMFLTEMKEKSGQCVEIPDLDEETVRLMLQFMYTADLPDLCLPGILPADCTRLLTSTRSSP
;
A
#
# COMPACT_ATOMS: atom_id res chain seq x y z
N MET A 1 3.01 25.59 2.14
CA MET A 1 2.28 26.35 1.10
C MET A 1 1.06 25.54 0.72
N ALA A 2 -0.13 26.09 0.91
CA ALA A 2 -1.36 25.43 0.47
C ALA A 2 -1.30 25.25 -1.05
N SER A 3 -1.34 24.01 -1.53
CA SER A 3 -1.40 23.70 -2.96
C SER A 3 -2.72 24.28 -3.49
N GLN A 4 -2.65 25.37 -4.26
CA GLN A 4 -3.82 25.91 -4.97
C GLN A 4 -4.32 24.83 -5.93
N ARG A 5 -5.54 24.36 -5.73
CA ARG A 5 -6.20 23.41 -6.62
C ARG A 5 -6.63 24.15 -7.89
N LEU A 6 -6.21 23.67 -9.06
CA LEU A 6 -6.72 24.18 -10.33
C LEU A 6 -8.22 23.94 -10.41
N SER A 7 -8.94 24.99 -10.80
CA SER A 7 -10.34 24.87 -11.17
C SER A 7 -10.49 23.84 -12.29
N GLN A 8 -11.45 22.93 -12.14
CA GLN A 8 -11.82 22.01 -13.21
C GLN A 8 -12.67 22.70 -14.30
N LYS A 9 -13.10 23.95 -14.09
CA LYS A 9 -13.74 24.76 -15.14
C LYS A 9 -12.70 25.30 -16.12
N ASN A 10 -13.04 25.26 -17.40
CA ASN A 10 -12.19 25.65 -18.52
C ASN A 10 -10.86 24.88 -18.51
N ALA A 11 -10.98 23.56 -18.38
CA ALA A 11 -9.86 22.64 -18.29
C ALA A 11 -10.17 21.32 -19.01
N PHE A 12 -9.11 20.64 -19.45
CA PHE A 12 -9.18 19.25 -19.88
C PHE A 12 -8.77 18.36 -18.71
N CYS A 13 -9.55 17.35 -18.37
CA CYS A 13 -9.24 16.44 -17.26
C CYS A 13 -9.11 15.00 -17.75
N ILE A 14 -7.95 14.39 -17.55
CA ILE A 14 -7.76 12.95 -17.76
C ILE A 14 -7.63 12.27 -16.40
N THR A 15 -8.43 11.22 -16.17
CA THR A 15 -8.19 10.27 -15.08
C THR A 15 -7.61 9.00 -15.67
N TRP A 16 -6.43 8.60 -15.22
CA TRP A 16 -5.74 7.41 -15.66
C TRP A 16 -5.70 6.37 -14.53
N ILE A 17 -6.33 5.22 -14.77
CA ILE A 17 -6.37 4.09 -13.86
C ILE A 17 -5.40 3.02 -14.36
N VAL A 18 -4.44 2.65 -13.53
CA VAL A 18 -3.52 1.53 -13.78
C VAL A 18 -3.83 0.39 -12.81
N GLU A 19 -4.36 -0.71 -13.33
CA GLU A 19 -4.65 -1.90 -12.54
C GLU A 19 -3.43 -2.82 -12.45
N ASN A 20 -3.33 -3.55 -11.33
CA ASN A 20 -2.18 -4.38 -10.97
C ASN A 20 -0.86 -3.59 -11.00
N PHE A 21 -0.93 -2.29 -10.71
CA PHE A 21 0.24 -1.42 -10.65
C PHE A 21 1.19 -1.84 -9.53
N ASP A 22 0.65 -2.33 -8.43
CA ASP A 22 1.44 -2.86 -7.34
C ASP A 22 2.21 -4.12 -7.73
N HIS A 23 1.90 -4.82 -8.82
CA HIS A 23 2.69 -5.93 -9.37
C HIS A 23 3.80 -5.45 -10.31
N ASN A 24 3.82 -4.16 -10.67
CA ASN A 24 4.62 -3.59 -11.73
C ASN A 24 5.91 -2.85 -11.27
N LEU A 25 6.77 -2.63 -12.27
CA LEU A 25 8.16 -2.17 -12.43
C LEU A 25 8.62 -0.88 -11.70
N LEU A 26 7.97 -0.38 -10.66
CA LEU A 26 8.51 0.80 -9.94
C LEU A 26 9.87 0.56 -9.25
N GLY A 27 10.32 -0.70 -9.19
CA GLY A 27 11.71 -1.04 -8.84
C GLY A 27 12.62 -1.29 -10.05
N CYS A 28 12.06 -1.77 -11.17
CA CYS A 28 12.78 -2.26 -12.34
C CYS A 28 12.76 -1.22 -13.47
N SER A 29 13.47 -0.09 -13.30
CA SER A 29 13.75 0.93 -14.34
C SER A 29 12.83 0.87 -15.58
N GLY A 30 11.61 1.39 -15.45
CA GLY A 30 10.62 1.35 -16.52
C GLY A 30 9.75 2.60 -16.48
N ARG A 31 9.42 3.12 -17.65
CA ARG A 31 8.40 4.16 -17.83
C ARG A 31 7.13 3.48 -18.30
N LEU A 32 6.05 3.69 -17.57
CA LEU A 32 4.72 3.35 -18.02
C LEU A 32 4.06 4.63 -18.54
N GLU A 33 3.54 4.58 -19.76
CA GLU A 33 2.77 5.69 -20.36
C GLU A 33 1.28 5.33 -20.36
N SER A 34 0.41 6.34 -20.29
CA SER A 34 -1.01 6.21 -20.55
C SER A 34 -1.26 5.97 -22.04
N PRO A 35 -2.46 5.48 -22.42
CA PRO A 35 -2.94 5.62 -23.78
C PRO A 35 -2.83 7.08 -24.23
N GLU A 36 -2.60 7.25 -25.52
CA GLU A 36 -2.58 8.57 -26.15
C GLU A 36 -3.98 9.19 -26.12
N PHE A 37 -4.08 10.45 -25.73
CA PHE A 37 -5.32 11.20 -25.73
C PHE A 37 -5.17 12.50 -26.52
N ILE A 38 -6.24 12.88 -27.22
CA ILE A 38 -6.33 14.11 -28.01
C ILE A 38 -7.11 15.14 -27.21
N VAL A 39 -6.63 16.38 -27.21
CA VAL A 39 -7.31 17.51 -26.58
C VAL A 39 -7.72 18.49 -27.67
N ASP A 40 -8.96 18.38 -28.15
CA ASP A 40 -9.48 19.18 -29.27
C ASP A 40 -9.45 20.68 -28.97
N THR A 41 -9.82 21.06 -27.74
CA THR A 41 -9.78 22.45 -27.25
C THR A 41 -8.36 23.00 -27.12
N MET A 42 -7.35 22.13 -27.15
CA MET A 42 -5.94 22.47 -27.28
C MET A 42 -5.42 22.20 -28.69
N GLU A 43 -6.21 22.59 -29.70
CA GLU A 43 -5.82 22.53 -31.12
C GLU A 43 -5.43 21.11 -31.56
N LYS A 44 -6.20 20.13 -31.09
CA LYS A 44 -6.02 18.70 -31.39
C LYS A 44 -4.61 18.17 -31.04
N THR A 45 -3.99 18.78 -30.03
CA THR A 45 -2.72 18.27 -29.50
C THR A 45 -2.90 16.89 -28.88
N LYS A 46 -1.88 16.05 -29.02
CA LYS A 46 -1.85 14.68 -28.49
C LYS A 46 -0.90 14.59 -27.31
N TRP A 47 -1.30 13.82 -26.32
CA TRP A 47 -0.61 13.76 -25.03
C TRP A 47 -0.57 12.35 -24.46
N ARG A 48 0.38 12.12 -23.57
CA ARG A 48 0.44 10.96 -22.68
C ARG A 48 0.81 11.40 -21.28
N LEU A 49 0.21 10.76 -20.28
CA LEU A 49 0.76 10.77 -18.93
C LEU A 49 1.84 9.70 -18.83
N SER A 50 2.84 9.92 -18.00
CA SER A 50 3.79 8.86 -17.70
C SER A 50 4.08 8.79 -16.20
N VAL A 51 4.25 7.57 -15.73
CA VAL A 51 4.78 7.26 -14.40
C VAL A 51 6.07 6.49 -14.60
N TYR A 52 7.14 6.91 -13.93
CA TYR A 52 8.42 6.20 -14.00
C TYR A 52 9.13 6.27 -12.66
N SER A 53 10.04 5.34 -12.45
CA SER A 53 10.91 5.38 -11.29
C SER A 53 12.31 4.89 -11.64
N LEU A 54 13.31 5.62 -11.17
CA LEU A 54 14.71 5.23 -11.34
C LEU A 54 15.08 4.25 -10.22
N ARG A 55 15.95 3.28 -10.53
CA ARG A 55 16.36 2.22 -9.60
C ARG A 55 16.82 2.78 -8.25
N HIS A 56 17.63 3.83 -8.29
CA HIS A 56 18.23 4.47 -7.11
C HIS A 56 17.49 5.73 -6.65
N SER A 57 16.42 6.17 -7.34
CA SER A 57 15.64 7.29 -6.83
C SER A 57 14.81 6.85 -5.63
N GLY A 58 14.72 7.71 -4.63
CA GLY A 58 13.76 7.56 -3.52
C GLY A 58 12.31 7.88 -3.94
N THR A 59 12.07 8.23 -5.21
CA THR A 59 10.83 8.81 -5.71
C THR A 59 10.25 8.07 -6.91
N VAL A 60 8.94 8.20 -7.07
CA VAL A 60 8.16 7.90 -8.28
C VAL A 60 7.83 9.23 -8.93
N ASP A 61 8.17 9.37 -10.20
CA ASP A 61 8.01 10.59 -10.97
C ASP A 61 6.81 10.47 -11.92
N PHE A 62 6.09 11.58 -12.06
CA PHE A 62 5.01 11.73 -13.02
C PHE A 62 5.34 12.87 -13.97
N SER A 63 5.04 12.68 -15.25
CA SER A 63 5.22 13.74 -16.24
C SER A 63 4.15 13.73 -17.31
N LEU A 64 3.90 14.90 -17.88
CA LEU A 64 3.05 15.10 -19.04
C LEU A 64 3.93 15.13 -20.28
N TYR A 65 3.56 14.40 -21.33
CA TYR A 65 4.30 14.32 -22.58
C TYR A 65 3.44 14.81 -23.73
N ARG A 66 3.92 15.79 -24.50
CA ARG A 66 3.33 16.16 -25.77
C ARG A 66 3.90 15.28 -26.88
N VAL A 67 3.02 14.55 -27.57
CA VAL A 67 3.42 13.63 -28.64
C VAL A 67 3.98 14.44 -29.82
N GLU A 68 5.03 13.92 -30.45
CA GLU A 68 5.71 14.56 -31.59
C GLU A 68 4.78 14.69 -32.81
N GLU A 69 4.10 13.60 -33.16
CA GLU A 69 3.16 13.52 -34.27
C GLU A 69 1.76 14.02 -33.89
N CYS A 70 1.67 15.31 -33.53
CA CYS A 70 0.41 15.97 -33.21
C CYS A 70 0.11 17.19 -34.08
N GLU A 71 -1.19 17.50 -34.17
CA GLU A 71 -1.68 18.77 -34.70
C GLU A 71 -1.37 19.92 -33.72
N GLY A 72 -1.77 21.14 -34.10
CA GLY A 72 -1.61 22.33 -33.28
C GLY A 72 -0.23 23.00 -33.40
N PRO A 73 0.03 23.99 -32.53
CA PRO A 73 1.08 24.99 -32.70
C PRO A 73 2.46 24.40 -32.38
N PRO A 74 3.57 24.98 -32.86
CA PRO A 74 4.92 24.48 -32.55
C PRO A 74 5.20 24.43 -31.05
N ASN A 75 4.66 25.41 -30.30
CA ASN A 75 4.73 25.52 -28.84
C ASN A 75 3.33 25.73 -28.27
N ILE A 76 3.05 25.19 -27.09
CA ILE A 76 1.82 25.47 -26.32
C ILE A 76 2.14 25.62 -24.84
N GLU A 77 1.66 26.69 -24.22
CA GLU A 77 1.82 26.95 -22.79
C GLU A 77 0.66 26.32 -22.02
N VAL A 78 1.00 25.37 -21.14
CA VAL A 78 0.01 24.58 -20.40
C VAL A 78 0.34 24.66 -18.91
N GLU A 79 -0.66 25.07 -18.15
CA GLU A 79 -0.75 24.87 -16.72
C GLU A 79 -1.40 23.51 -16.48
N PHE A 80 -0.86 22.70 -15.58
CA PHE A 80 -1.40 21.40 -15.26
C PHE A 80 -1.28 21.06 -13.79
N GLN A 81 -2.20 20.24 -13.30
CA GLN A 81 -2.17 19.70 -11.94
C GLN A 81 -2.25 18.19 -12.01
N PHE A 82 -1.28 17.53 -11.41
CA PHE A 82 -1.38 16.11 -11.10
C PHE A 82 -2.02 15.92 -9.72
N GLU A 83 -2.95 14.98 -9.63
CA GLU A 83 -3.61 14.56 -8.40
C GLU A 83 -3.56 13.03 -8.32
N LEU A 84 -2.96 12.48 -7.27
CA LEU A 84 -3.12 11.07 -6.96
C LEU A 84 -4.43 10.89 -6.18
N LEU A 85 -5.27 9.96 -6.61
CA LEU A 85 -6.59 9.78 -6.03
C LEU A 85 -6.69 8.54 -5.13
N ALA A 86 -7.47 8.67 -4.07
CA ALA A 86 -7.92 7.57 -3.22
C ALA A 86 -9.07 6.78 -3.88
N VAL A 87 -9.56 5.73 -3.20
CA VAL A 87 -10.69 4.90 -3.65
C VAL A 87 -11.97 5.70 -3.88
N ASP A 88 -12.24 6.64 -3.00
CA ASP A 88 -13.42 7.52 -3.05
C ASP A 88 -13.29 8.66 -4.07
N GLY A 89 -12.16 8.73 -4.79
CA GLY A 89 -11.86 9.78 -5.75
C GLY A 89 -11.33 11.08 -5.13
N SER A 90 -11.13 11.13 -3.81
CA SER A 90 -10.50 12.27 -3.13
C SER A 90 -9.01 12.36 -3.46
N THR A 91 -8.46 13.57 -3.41
CA THR A 91 -7.05 13.83 -3.73
C THR A 91 -6.17 13.52 -2.52
N LEU A 92 -5.30 12.51 -2.65
CA LEU A 92 -4.30 12.14 -1.64
C LEU A 92 -3.13 13.13 -1.61
N THR A 93 -2.66 13.50 -2.79
CA THR A 93 -1.57 14.45 -2.98
C THR A 93 -1.66 15.05 -4.37
N SER A 94 -1.23 16.30 -4.50
CA SER A 94 -1.24 17.00 -5.76
C SER A 94 -0.03 17.89 -5.93
N ASN A 95 0.28 18.20 -7.19
CA ASN A 95 1.26 19.21 -7.54
C ASN A 95 0.83 19.93 -8.81
N VAL A 96 1.07 21.23 -8.84
CA VAL A 96 0.75 22.12 -9.96
C VAL A 96 2.07 22.45 -10.66
N GLY A 97 2.03 22.40 -11.98
CA GLY A 97 3.14 22.77 -12.83
C GLY A 97 2.66 23.62 -14.00
N GLU A 98 3.54 24.46 -14.50
CA GLU A 98 3.38 25.15 -15.77
C GLU A 98 4.58 24.83 -16.66
N SER A 99 4.35 24.72 -17.96
CA SER A 99 5.43 24.54 -18.92
C SER A 99 5.01 24.93 -20.34
N SER A 100 6.01 25.27 -21.15
CA SER A 100 5.85 25.41 -22.59
C SER A 100 6.27 24.11 -23.28
N PHE A 101 5.35 23.51 -24.04
CA PHE A 101 5.53 22.21 -24.66
C PHE A 101 5.75 22.35 -26.17
N GLN A 102 6.98 22.08 -26.58
CA GLN A 102 7.28 21.69 -27.96
C GLN A 102 6.72 20.30 -28.27
N LYS A 103 6.51 20.00 -29.56
CA LYS A 103 6.20 18.63 -30.01
C LYS A 103 7.35 17.70 -29.59
N GLY A 104 7.01 16.55 -29.00
CA GLY A 104 8.00 15.58 -28.53
C GLY A 104 8.66 15.93 -27.20
N VAL A 105 8.18 16.95 -26.47
CA VAL A 105 8.75 17.39 -25.18
C VAL A 105 7.88 16.95 -24.01
N ARG A 106 8.55 16.63 -22.89
CA ARG A 106 7.93 16.30 -21.60
C ARG A 106 7.99 17.49 -20.67
N SER A 107 7.10 17.51 -19.68
CA SER A 107 7.15 18.43 -18.56
C SER A 107 8.50 18.29 -17.86
N SER A 108 8.93 19.34 -17.15
CA SER A 108 10.25 19.35 -16.53
C SER A 108 10.40 18.18 -15.56
N ARG A 109 11.63 17.66 -15.47
CA ARG A 109 11.95 16.59 -14.52
C ARG A 109 11.65 17.08 -13.10
N PHE A 110 11.11 16.19 -12.27
CA PHE A 110 10.82 16.43 -10.85
C PHE A 110 9.61 17.34 -10.55
N GLN A 111 8.81 17.70 -11.56
CA GLN A 111 7.65 18.56 -11.38
C GLN A 111 6.53 17.91 -10.56
N PHE A 112 6.40 16.58 -10.57
CA PHE A 112 5.59 15.85 -9.60
C PHE A 112 6.28 14.56 -9.17
N GLN A 113 6.75 14.53 -7.92
CA GLN A 113 7.42 13.39 -7.33
C GLN A 113 6.68 12.93 -6.08
N ILE A 114 6.54 11.62 -5.92
CA ILE A 114 6.04 11.01 -4.69
C ILE A 114 7.14 10.12 -4.12
N CYS A 115 7.44 10.27 -2.84
CA CYS A 115 8.40 9.40 -2.16
C CYS A 115 7.93 7.93 -2.23
N LYS A 116 8.81 7.02 -2.65
CA LYS A 116 8.55 5.56 -2.70
C LYS A 116 8.08 5.01 -1.36
N GLN A 117 8.53 5.61 -0.26
CA GLN A 117 8.11 5.20 1.07
C GLN A 117 6.61 5.41 1.30
N MET A 118 5.97 6.38 0.64
CA MET A 118 4.52 6.57 0.75
C MET A 118 3.75 5.36 0.19
N PHE A 119 4.19 4.84 -0.95
CA PHE A 119 3.63 3.62 -1.54
C PHE A 119 3.89 2.36 -0.69
N ARG A 120 4.95 2.35 0.13
CA ARG A 120 5.31 1.24 1.02
C ARG A 120 4.54 1.29 2.34
N SER A 121 4.63 2.40 3.05
CA SER A 121 4.04 2.58 4.38
C SER A 121 2.52 2.72 4.33
N ASN A 122 1.96 3.25 3.24
CA ASN A 122 0.54 3.56 3.13
C ASN A 122 -0.08 2.97 1.86
N LYS A 123 0.34 1.73 1.53
CA LYS A 123 -0.01 1.04 0.28
C LYS A 123 -1.51 0.97 0.02
N SER A 124 -2.33 0.67 1.03
CA SER A 124 -3.79 0.55 0.88
C SER A 124 -4.44 1.86 0.45
N SER A 125 -3.89 2.99 0.86
CA SER A 125 -4.40 4.33 0.55
C SER A 125 -3.96 4.76 -0.85
N TYR A 126 -2.66 4.60 -1.17
CA TYR A 126 -2.07 5.05 -2.43
C TYR A 126 -2.27 4.08 -3.59
N LEU A 127 -2.42 2.79 -3.30
CA LEU A 127 -2.61 1.70 -4.25
C LEU A 127 -3.74 0.76 -3.79
N PRO A 128 -4.97 1.25 -3.65
CA PRO A 128 -6.09 0.42 -3.21
C PRO A 128 -6.32 -0.72 -4.19
N HIS A 129 -6.41 -1.93 -3.67
CA HIS A 129 -6.49 -3.16 -4.49
C HIS A 129 -5.36 -3.26 -5.55
N GLY A 130 -4.21 -2.63 -5.30
CA GLY A 130 -3.09 -2.60 -6.24
C GLY A 130 -3.25 -1.64 -7.42
N LYS A 131 -4.26 -0.76 -7.41
CA LYS A 131 -4.56 0.19 -8.49
C LYS A 131 -3.93 1.55 -8.24
N LEU A 132 -3.29 2.13 -9.24
CA LEU A 132 -2.86 3.54 -9.22
C LEU A 132 -3.90 4.37 -9.97
N THR A 133 -4.43 5.41 -9.33
CA THR A 133 -5.34 6.36 -9.98
C THR A 133 -4.71 7.74 -10.01
N LEU A 134 -4.31 8.20 -11.19
CA LEU A 134 -3.70 9.50 -11.41
C LEU A 134 -4.66 10.38 -12.22
N ARG A 135 -5.00 11.55 -11.72
CA ARG A 135 -5.71 12.57 -12.47
C ARG A 135 -4.75 13.66 -12.90
N CYS A 136 -4.86 14.11 -14.14
CA CYS A 136 -4.18 15.29 -14.64
C CYS A 136 -5.23 16.27 -15.18
N THR A 137 -5.26 17.47 -14.61
CA THR A 137 -6.07 18.59 -15.08
C THR A 137 -5.15 19.54 -15.83
N MET A 138 -5.49 19.88 -17.08
CA MET A 138 -4.68 20.68 -17.99
C MET A 138 -5.46 21.91 -18.43
N ARG A 139 -4.79 23.07 -18.47
CA ARG A 139 -5.36 24.36 -18.87
C ARG A 139 -4.39 25.10 -19.79
N LYS A 140 -4.92 25.79 -20.79
CA LYS A 140 -4.12 26.79 -21.51
C LYS A 140 -3.85 27.96 -20.57
N ILE A 141 -2.59 28.39 -20.47
CA ILE A 141 -2.25 29.61 -19.72
C ILE A 141 -2.89 30.83 -20.38
N ASN A 142 -2.88 30.83 -21.71
CA ASN A 142 -3.45 31.88 -22.55
C ASN A 142 -4.55 31.30 -23.43
N GLY A 143 -5.79 31.72 -23.17
CA GLY A 143 -6.95 31.41 -24.02
C GLY A 143 -8.09 30.70 -23.29
N TYR A 144 -9.25 30.71 -23.94
CA TYR A 144 -10.42 29.98 -23.49
C TYR A 144 -10.35 28.52 -23.94
N MET A 145 -10.84 27.61 -23.10
CA MET A 145 -11.09 26.23 -23.47
C MET A 145 -12.36 25.73 -22.80
N GLU A 146 -13.11 24.88 -23.50
CA GLU A 146 -14.26 24.20 -22.93
C GLU A 146 -13.81 23.10 -21.97
N THR A 147 -14.66 22.82 -20.98
CA THR A 147 -14.38 21.78 -20.00
C THR A 147 -14.66 20.41 -20.61
N THR A 148 -13.63 19.59 -20.72
CA THR A 148 -13.70 18.27 -21.35
C THR A 148 -12.94 17.27 -20.48
N ALA A 149 -13.35 16.00 -20.50
CA ALA A 149 -12.69 14.97 -19.70
C ALA A 149 -12.67 13.62 -20.40
N CYS A 150 -11.69 12.80 -20.06
CA CYS A 150 -11.63 11.41 -20.48
C CYS A 150 -11.12 10.51 -19.35
N LEU A 151 -11.44 9.23 -19.47
CA LEU A 151 -10.93 8.16 -18.62
C LEU A 151 -9.97 7.32 -19.45
N ALA A 152 -8.82 6.99 -18.89
CA ALA A 152 -7.86 6.10 -19.50
C ALA A 152 -7.65 4.89 -18.59
N ARG A 153 -7.62 3.69 -19.16
CA ARG A 153 -7.35 2.47 -18.40
C ARG A 153 -6.17 1.70 -18.97
N THR A 154 -5.26 1.31 -18.08
CA THR A 154 -4.19 0.35 -18.36
C THR A 154 -4.31 -0.82 -17.38
N ILE A 155 -4.36 -2.05 -17.89
CA ILE A 155 -4.32 -3.26 -17.05
C ILE A 155 -3.01 -3.98 -17.28
N MET A 156 -2.21 -4.12 -16.21
CA MET A 156 -1.01 -4.95 -16.25
C MET A 156 -1.42 -6.42 -16.12
N GLY A 157 -0.98 -7.25 -17.06
CA GLY A 157 -1.16 -8.68 -16.94
C GLY A 157 -0.38 -9.22 -15.74
N VAL A 158 -0.97 -10.17 -15.02
CA VAL A 158 -0.33 -10.86 -13.91
C VAL A 158 -0.56 -12.36 -14.08
N LYS A 159 0.51 -13.13 -14.06
CA LYS A 159 0.44 -14.60 -14.03
C LYS A 159 0.65 -15.07 -12.59
N ARG A 160 -0.12 -16.07 -12.19
CA ARG A 160 -0.03 -16.71 -10.87
C ARG A 160 0.09 -18.21 -11.03
N ARG A 161 1.01 -18.82 -10.28
CA ARG A 161 1.22 -20.26 -10.22
C ARG A 161 1.27 -20.68 -8.77
N SER A 162 0.33 -21.55 -8.39
CA SER A 162 0.26 -22.12 -7.05
C SER A 162 0.55 -23.62 -7.13
N PHE A 163 1.35 -24.12 -6.20
CA PHE A 163 1.73 -25.52 -6.14
C PHE A 163 2.15 -25.91 -4.72
N ASP A 164 2.06 -27.21 -4.43
CA ASP A 164 2.49 -27.80 -3.17
C ASP A 164 3.75 -28.63 -3.42
N TRP A 165 4.84 -28.27 -2.75
CA TRP A 165 6.10 -29.01 -2.82
C TRP A 165 6.32 -29.82 -1.55
N LYS A 166 6.09 -31.13 -1.65
CA LYS A 166 6.38 -32.10 -0.59
C LYS A 166 7.82 -32.57 -0.70
N PHE A 167 8.55 -32.55 0.40
CA PHE A 167 9.94 -33.03 0.46
C PHE A 167 10.26 -33.60 1.85
N SER A 168 11.23 -34.51 1.91
CA SER A 168 11.76 -35.04 3.18
C SER A 168 12.87 -34.10 3.67
N TYR A 169 12.77 -33.68 4.93
CA TYR A 169 13.79 -32.81 5.55
C TYR A 169 15.13 -33.54 5.70
N TYR A 170 15.11 -34.84 6.02
CA TYR A 170 16.31 -35.67 6.07
C TYR A 170 17.04 -35.71 4.72
N ASN A 171 16.29 -35.92 3.62
CA ASN A 171 16.87 -35.92 2.28
C ASN A 171 17.42 -34.55 1.89
N LEU A 172 16.77 -33.47 2.31
CA LEU A 172 17.29 -32.12 2.12
C LEU A 172 18.61 -31.90 2.87
N LEU A 173 18.72 -32.35 4.11
CA LEU A 173 19.97 -32.27 4.88
C LEU A 173 21.11 -33.04 4.20
N LYS A 174 20.80 -34.20 3.61
CA LYS A 174 21.79 -35.03 2.89
C LYS A 174 22.21 -34.45 1.54
N ALA A 175 21.25 -33.92 0.79
CA ALA A 175 21.49 -33.36 -0.55
C ALA A 175 21.99 -31.90 -0.52
N GLU A 176 21.88 -31.23 0.63
CA GLU A 176 22.11 -29.79 0.88
C GLU A 176 21.19 -28.85 0.10
N LYS A 177 20.70 -29.27 -1.07
CA LYS A 177 19.85 -28.54 -1.98
C LYS A 177 18.94 -29.50 -2.76
N ILE A 178 17.65 -29.16 -2.85
CA ILE A 178 16.69 -29.81 -3.75
C ILE A 178 16.10 -28.78 -4.71
N THR A 179 15.59 -29.24 -5.86
CA THR A 179 15.10 -28.35 -6.93
C THR A 179 13.68 -28.69 -7.34
N TYR A 180 12.89 -27.64 -7.55
CA TYR A 180 11.55 -27.72 -8.14
C TYR A 180 11.51 -26.79 -9.35
N ARG A 181 10.90 -27.24 -10.45
CA ARG A 181 10.78 -26.43 -11.67
C ARG A 181 9.32 -26.14 -11.96
N ILE A 182 8.98 -24.86 -11.95
CA ILE A 182 7.70 -24.36 -12.47
C ILE A 182 7.91 -24.18 -13.97
N LYS A 183 7.39 -25.12 -14.76
CA LYS A 183 7.47 -25.06 -16.22
C LYS A 183 6.42 -24.09 -16.77
N GLN A 184 6.78 -23.39 -17.83
CA GLN A 184 5.88 -22.59 -18.64
C GLN A 184 4.71 -23.45 -19.16
N ALA A 185 3.50 -22.92 -19.11
CA ALA A 185 2.34 -23.56 -19.73
C ALA A 185 2.08 -23.05 -21.16
N SER A 186 2.79 -22.01 -21.58
CA SER A 186 2.65 -21.34 -22.89
C SER A 186 3.92 -20.54 -23.20
N ASP A 187 4.16 -20.22 -24.46
CA ASP A 187 5.35 -19.48 -24.92
C ASP A 187 5.47 -18.04 -24.35
N GLU A 188 4.40 -17.50 -23.77
CA GLU A 188 4.42 -16.19 -23.10
C GLU A 188 4.76 -16.26 -21.60
N GLU A 189 4.97 -17.46 -21.06
CA GLU A 189 5.32 -17.68 -19.65
C GLU A 189 6.82 -17.95 -19.49
N ILE A 190 7.32 -17.74 -18.28
CA ILE A 190 8.71 -18.01 -17.95
C ILE A 190 8.81 -19.27 -17.11
N ASP A 191 9.89 -20.03 -17.34
CA ASP A 191 10.30 -21.07 -16.40
C ASP A 191 10.84 -20.42 -15.13
N ILE A 192 10.42 -20.94 -13.97
CA ILE A 192 10.99 -20.52 -12.68
C ILE A 192 11.51 -21.75 -11.98
N THR A 193 12.83 -21.77 -11.77
CA THR A 193 13.47 -22.82 -10.97
C THR A 193 13.56 -22.36 -9.53
N LEU A 194 13.13 -23.22 -8.62
CA LEU A 194 13.22 -23.03 -7.18
C LEU A 194 14.25 -24.00 -6.62
N HIS A 195 15.15 -23.47 -5.81
CA HIS A 195 16.10 -24.25 -5.06
C HIS A 195 15.83 -24.07 -3.58
N LEU A 196 15.52 -25.16 -2.90
CA LEU A 196 15.42 -25.18 -1.44
C LEU A 196 16.74 -25.74 -0.92
N SER A 197 17.43 -24.97 -0.09
CA SER A 197 18.71 -25.37 0.50
C SER A 197 18.70 -25.22 2.01
N VAL A 198 19.58 -25.99 2.67
CA VAL A 198 19.80 -25.90 4.10
C VAL A 198 21.28 -25.71 4.38
N ARG A 199 21.62 -24.62 5.08
CA ARG A 199 22.98 -24.38 5.59
C ARG A 199 23.03 -24.77 7.05
N ARG A 200 23.92 -25.71 7.37
CA ARG A 200 24.19 -26.13 8.74
C ARG A 200 25.14 -25.12 9.39
N GLU A 201 24.59 -24.24 10.20
CA GLU A 201 25.35 -23.26 10.98
C GLU A 201 25.08 -23.50 12.47
N GLU A 202 25.95 -22.99 13.34
CA GLU A 202 25.66 -22.91 14.79
C GLU A 202 25.16 -21.50 15.11
N PRO A 203 24.10 -21.34 15.93
CA PRO A 203 23.39 -22.37 16.70
C PRO A 203 22.19 -23.03 15.97
N CYS A 204 21.96 -22.72 14.69
CA CYS A 204 20.74 -23.12 13.99
C CYS A 204 20.97 -23.50 12.51
N ASP A 205 20.15 -24.41 12.01
CA ASP A 205 20.09 -24.73 10.59
C ASP A 205 19.24 -23.67 9.87
N LYS A 206 19.81 -23.07 8.82
CA LYS A 206 19.13 -22.03 8.03
C LYS A 206 18.62 -22.62 6.73
N MET A 207 17.30 -22.62 6.58
CA MET A 207 16.64 -23.00 5.35
C MET A 207 16.42 -21.77 4.47
N SER A 208 16.79 -21.86 3.20
CA SER A 208 16.69 -20.77 2.23
C SER A 208 16.04 -21.24 0.94
N ILE A 209 15.30 -20.34 0.30
CA ILE A 209 14.78 -20.54 -1.05
C ILE A 209 15.54 -19.60 -1.99
N THR A 210 16.02 -20.14 -3.11
CA THR A 210 16.55 -19.38 -4.23
C THR A 210 15.62 -19.53 -5.43
N LEU A 211 15.18 -18.40 -5.99
CA LEU A 211 14.40 -18.30 -7.22
C LEU A 211 15.35 -17.97 -8.37
N VAL A 212 15.26 -18.75 -9.45
CA VAL A 212 16.02 -18.57 -10.69
C VAL A 212 15.02 -18.54 -11.85
N PRO A 213 14.48 -17.36 -12.21
CA PRO A 213 13.59 -17.21 -13.35
C PRO A 213 14.38 -17.18 -14.67
N ASP A 214 13.79 -17.76 -15.72
CA ASP A 214 14.29 -17.65 -17.10
C ASP A 214 13.63 -16.45 -17.79
N PHE A 215 14.25 -15.27 -17.68
CA PHE A 215 13.68 -14.03 -18.17
C PHE A 215 14.63 -13.26 -19.10
N LYS A 216 14.03 -12.47 -20.01
CA LYS A 216 14.76 -11.61 -20.95
C LYS A 216 14.68 -10.12 -20.61
N THR A 217 13.73 -9.75 -19.76
CA THR A 217 13.44 -8.37 -19.38
C THR A 217 13.24 -8.26 -17.88
N PRO A 218 13.60 -7.13 -17.25
CA PRO A 218 13.40 -6.93 -15.82
C PRO A 218 11.95 -7.22 -15.41
N MET A 219 11.78 -7.89 -14.27
CA MET A 219 10.47 -8.30 -13.79
C MET A 219 10.40 -8.28 -12.28
N ARG A 220 9.19 -8.10 -11.76
CA ARG A 220 8.93 -8.27 -10.33
C ARG A 220 8.21 -9.58 -10.05
N VAL A 221 8.75 -10.34 -9.12
CA VAL A 221 8.16 -11.57 -8.60
C VAL A 221 7.67 -11.31 -7.18
N THR A 222 6.46 -11.79 -6.89
CA THR A 222 5.90 -11.91 -5.55
C THR A 222 5.79 -13.40 -5.24
N PHE A 223 6.44 -13.83 -4.17
CA PHE A 223 6.49 -15.22 -3.74
C PHE A 223 5.85 -15.34 -2.36
N LYS A 224 4.67 -15.93 -2.31
CA LYS A 224 3.99 -16.29 -1.06
C LYS A 224 4.30 -17.73 -0.73
N TYR A 225 4.46 -18.02 0.55
CA TYR A 225 4.75 -19.36 1.00
C TYR A 225 4.11 -19.67 2.36
N ALA A 226 3.83 -20.95 2.55
CA ALA A 226 3.47 -21.52 3.84
C ALA A 226 4.11 -22.91 3.96
N LEU A 227 4.91 -23.11 5.01
CA LEU A 227 5.60 -24.34 5.30
C LEU A 227 4.86 -25.07 6.43
N PHE A 228 4.53 -26.33 6.20
CA PHE A 228 3.83 -27.19 7.15
C PHE A 228 4.64 -28.42 7.47
N ASP A 229 4.51 -28.91 8.71
CA ASP A 229 4.96 -30.25 9.07
C ASP A 229 3.97 -31.33 8.63
N ALA A 230 4.33 -32.59 8.85
CA ALA A 230 3.50 -33.75 8.49
C ALA A 230 2.16 -33.82 9.25
N SER A 231 2.02 -33.11 10.38
CA SER A 231 0.75 -33.01 11.11
C SER A 231 -0.17 -31.91 10.55
N GLY A 232 0.30 -31.13 9.59
CA GLY A 232 -0.40 -29.96 9.06
C GLY A 232 -0.22 -28.70 9.90
N LYS A 233 0.68 -28.70 10.89
CA LYS A 233 0.98 -27.51 11.67
C LYS A 233 1.83 -26.55 10.84
N SER A 234 1.41 -25.28 10.77
CA SER A 234 2.18 -24.22 10.12
C SER A 234 3.45 -23.92 10.91
N LEU A 235 4.61 -24.07 10.24
CA LEU A 235 5.93 -23.74 10.77
C LEU A 235 6.31 -22.30 10.44
N LYS A 236 5.97 -21.84 9.24
CA LYS A 236 6.25 -20.49 8.76
C LYS A 236 5.36 -20.14 7.59
N CYS A 237 4.85 -18.92 7.57
CA CYS A 237 4.28 -18.32 6.36
C CYS A 237 4.86 -16.93 6.12
N GLY A 238 4.78 -16.48 4.88
CA GLY A 238 5.26 -15.16 4.50
C GLY A 238 4.96 -14.81 3.06
N GLU A 239 5.28 -13.57 2.73
CA GLU A 239 5.25 -13.04 1.37
C GLU A 239 6.53 -12.26 1.16
N GLU A 240 7.25 -12.60 0.10
CA GLU A 240 8.49 -11.95 -0.29
C GLU A 240 8.34 -11.35 -1.68
N LYS A 241 8.98 -10.22 -1.93
CA LYS A 241 8.91 -9.51 -3.22
C LYS A 241 10.30 -9.13 -3.69
N TYR A 242 10.58 -9.42 -4.96
CA TYR A 242 11.86 -9.10 -5.54
C TYR A 242 11.74 -8.63 -6.98
N CYS A 243 12.63 -7.72 -7.34
CA CYS A 243 12.77 -7.13 -8.65
C CYS A 243 14.00 -7.74 -9.31
N PHE A 244 13.81 -8.65 -10.26
CA PHE A 244 14.88 -9.17 -11.11
C PHE A 244 15.21 -8.12 -12.18
N PHE A 245 16.50 -7.88 -12.36
CA PHE A 245 17.06 -7.06 -13.43
C PHE A 245 17.91 -7.98 -14.30
N ASN A 246 18.18 -7.63 -15.56
CA ASN A 246 18.98 -8.47 -16.48
C ASN A 246 20.39 -8.85 -15.98
N VAL A 247 20.84 -8.31 -14.84
CA VAL A 247 22.09 -8.66 -14.16
C VAL A 247 21.92 -9.66 -13.00
N ASP A 248 20.70 -9.79 -12.46
CA ASP A 248 20.36 -10.61 -11.31
C ASP A 248 19.71 -11.90 -11.82
N ASN A 249 20.48 -12.98 -11.95
CA ASN A 249 19.95 -14.27 -12.44
C ASN A 249 19.27 -15.09 -11.35
N GLU A 250 19.47 -14.74 -10.08
CA GLU A 250 18.89 -15.45 -8.95
C GLU A 250 18.62 -14.53 -7.77
N TRP A 251 17.63 -14.91 -6.96
CA TRP A 251 17.30 -14.23 -5.71
C TRP A 251 17.08 -15.25 -4.61
N ALA A 252 17.84 -15.12 -3.53
CA ALA A 252 17.71 -15.95 -2.34
C ALA A 252 17.16 -15.18 -1.15
N PHE A 253 16.30 -15.83 -0.37
CA PHE A 253 15.88 -15.33 0.94
C PHE A 253 15.84 -16.47 1.96
N GLN A 254 15.94 -16.11 3.24
CA GLN A 254 15.86 -17.08 4.33
C GLN A 254 14.39 -17.40 4.63
N LEU A 255 14.04 -18.68 4.53
CA LEU A 255 12.70 -19.16 4.79
C LEU A 255 12.44 -19.30 6.30
N LEU A 256 13.33 -20.02 6.98
CA LEU A 256 13.19 -20.40 8.38
C LEU A 256 14.57 -20.70 8.99
N SER A 257 14.74 -20.38 10.27
CA SER A 257 15.85 -20.86 11.10
C SER A 257 15.31 -21.91 12.07
N LEU A 258 15.89 -23.10 12.03
CA LEU A 258 15.52 -24.21 12.92
C LEU A 258 16.63 -24.42 13.94
N GLU A 259 16.28 -24.37 15.21
CA GLU A 259 17.18 -24.79 16.29
C GLU A 259 17.52 -26.29 16.14
N LYS A 260 18.70 -26.70 16.62
CA LYS A 260 19.17 -28.08 16.44
C LYS A 260 18.21 -29.12 17.04
N GLU A 261 17.56 -28.81 18.16
CA GLU A 261 16.55 -29.71 18.73
C GLU A 261 15.35 -29.90 17.81
N GLN A 262 14.88 -28.81 17.18
CA GLN A 262 13.77 -28.85 16.23
C GLN A 262 14.16 -29.58 14.94
N SER A 263 15.36 -29.30 14.41
CA SER A 263 15.92 -29.99 13.24
C SER A 263 16.04 -31.50 13.47
N LYS A 264 16.56 -31.91 14.63
CA LYS A 264 16.63 -33.33 15.05
C LYS A 264 15.24 -33.94 15.21
N LYS A 265 14.29 -33.21 15.80
CA LYS A 265 12.91 -33.68 15.96
C LYS A 265 12.24 -33.90 14.61
N ILE A 266 12.37 -32.98 13.66
CA ILE A 266 11.77 -33.11 12.32
C ILE A 266 12.41 -34.26 11.53
N SER A 267 13.75 -34.38 11.56
CA SER A 267 14.49 -35.43 10.83
C SER A 267 14.35 -36.84 11.41
N SER A 268 13.94 -36.98 12.67
CA SER A 268 13.73 -38.27 13.33
C SER A 268 12.30 -38.78 13.24
N LEU A 269 11.36 -37.98 12.71
CA LEU A 269 9.98 -38.43 12.51
C LEU A 269 9.90 -39.47 11.39
N PRO A 270 9.09 -40.53 11.55
CA PRO A 270 8.86 -41.52 10.49
C PRO A 270 8.15 -40.93 9.26
N ASN A 271 7.50 -39.77 9.41
CA ASN A 271 7.01 -38.91 8.33
C ASN A 271 7.71 -37.54 8.44
N ASP A 272 8.98 -37.46 8.04
CA ASP A 272 9.76 -36.21 8.00
C ASP A 272 9.37 -35.29 6.82
N HIS A 273 8.21 -35.56 6.21
CA HIS A 273 7.69 -34.83 5.07
C HIS A 273 7.21 -33.45 5.50
N LEU A 274 7.88 -32.43 4.95
CA LEU A 274 7.41 -31.06 5.00
C LEU A 274 6.67 -30.75 3.70
N THR A 275 5.64 -29.91 3.81
CA THR A 275 4.92 -29.39 2.66
C THR A 275 5.14 -27.90 2.58
N LEU A 276 5.78 -27.44 1.51
CA LEU A 276 5.89 -26.03 1.19
C LEU A 276 4.83 -25.69 0.14
N GLN A 277 3.77 -25.01 0.58
CA GLN A 277 2.78 -24.42 -0.32
C GLN A 277 3.30 -23.09 -0.81
N CYS A 278 3.27 -22.87 -2.13
CA CYS A 278 3.77 -21.66 -2.74
C CYS A 278 2.76 -21.05 -3.71
N GLU A 279 2.72 -19.73 -3.77
CA GLU A 279 2.16 -18.97 -4.88
C GLU A 279 3.25 -18.04 -5.42
N CYS A 280 3.62 -18.24 -6.68
CA CYS A 280 4.49 -17.32 -7.41
C CYS A 280 3.63 -16.45 -8.35
N ALA A 281 3.74 -15.14 -8.22
CA ALA A 281 3.04 -14.17 -9.04
C ALA A 281 4.00 -13.16 -9.67
N TYR A 282 3.91 -12.95 -10.97
CA TYR A 282 4.77 -12.00 -11.69
C TYR A 282 4.00 -11.22 -12.74
N ALA A 283 4.46 -9.98 -12.99
CA ALA A 283 3.88 -9.12 -14.02
C ALA A 283 4.27 -9.60 -15.42
N THR A 284 3.34 -9.45 -16.36
CA THR A 284 3.53 -9.72 -17.79
C THR A 284 3.31 -8.44 -18.60
N LYS A 285 3.17 -8.57 -19.93
CA LYS A 285 2.78 -7.45 -20.81
C LYS A 285 1.45 -6.82 -20.40
N ILE A 286 1.24 -5.58 -20.85
CA ILE A 286 -0.03 -4.87 -20.74
C ILE A 286 -1.10 -5.67 -21.51
N THR A 287 -2.22 -5.97 -20.87
CA THR A 287 -3.34 -6.73 -21.47
C THR A 287 -4.48 -5.84 -21.92
N HIS A 288 -4.56 -4.62 -21.40
CA HIS A 288 -5.55 -3.61 -21.80
C HIS A 288 -4.92 -2.21 -21.72
N HIS A 289 -5.18 -1.37 -22.71
CA HIS A 289 -4.57 -0.04 -22.84
C HIS A 289 -5.39 0.89 -23.76
N GLN A 290 -6.44 1.51 -23.23
CA GLN A 290 -7.39 2.29 -24.05
C GLN A 290 -7.95 3.52 -23.32
N ILE A 291 -8.43 4.48 -24.11
CA ILE A 291 -9.28 5.58 -23.63
C ILE A 291 -10.71 5.04 -23.53
N GLU A 292 -11.28 5.13 -22.34
CA GLU A 292 -12.69 4.85 -22.06
C GLU A 292 -13.47 6.15 -22.25
N ASN A 293 -14.41 6.16 -23.19
CA ASN A 293 -15.29 7.31 -23.38
C ASN A 293 -16.16 7.45 -22.12
N ILE A 294 -15.97 8.55 -21.40
CA ILE A 294 -16.99 9.02 -20.45
C ILE A 294 -18.11 9.51 -21.36
N GLY A 295 -19.17 8.70 -21.50
CA GLY A 295 -20.37 9.16 -22.17
C GLY A 295 -20.76 10.51 -21.60
N GLN A 296 -20.94 11.52 -22.46
CA GLN A 296 -21.60 12.75 -22.06
C GLN A 296 -22.90 12.35 -21.33
N PRO A 297 -23.30 13.04 -20.25
CA PRO A 297 -24.60 12.80 -19.65
C PRO A 297 -25.65 12.98 -20.74
N GLN A 298 -26.22 11.88 -21.20
CA GLN A 298 -27.34 11.94 -22.13
C GLN A 298 -28.55 12.35 -21.31
N ASP A 299 -28.98 13.60 -21.52
CA ASP A 299 -30.32 14.05 -21.23
C ASP A 299 -31.32 13.00 -21.71
N SER A 300 -31.89 12.26 -20.76
CA SER A 300 -32.99 11.34 -21.03
C SER A 300 -34.02 11.47 -19.91
N HIS A 301 -35.09 12.18 -20.29
CA HIS A 301 -36.46 12.05 -19.80
C HIS A 301 -36.77 12.51 -18.36
N ARG A 302 -37.17 13.79 -18.29
CA ARG A 302 -38.43 14.30 -17.71
C ARG A 302 -39.25 13.28 -16.91
N ALA A 303 -39.21 13.39 -15.58
CA ALA A 303 -40.28 12.97 -14.68
C ALA A 303 -40.50 14.06 -13.62
N GLN A 304 -41.76 14.24 -13.26
CA GLN A 304 -42.38 15.44 -12.70
C GLN A 304 -41.90 15.84 -11.30
N GLU A 305 -41.86 17.16 -11.10
CA GLU A 305 -41.76 17.85 -9.81
C GLU A 305 -43.00 17.60 -8.94
N HIS A 306 -42.78 17.38 -7.64
CA HIS A 306 -43.63 17.92 -6.58
C HIS A 306 -42.77 18.40 -5.39
N PRO A 307 -43.20 19.44 -4.64
CA PRO A 307 -42.30 20.34 -3.91
C PRO A 307 -42.39 20.24 -2.37
N HIS A 308 -41.26 20.45 -1.68
CA HIS A 308 -41.04 21.13 -0.36
C HIS A 308 -39.98 20.42 0.53
N PRO A 309 -39.34 21.13 1.49
CA PRO A 309 -38.81 22.49 1.48
C PRO A 309 -37.27 22.52 1.65
N SER A 310 -36.71 23.66 1.29
CA SER A 310 -35.35 24.14 1.49
C SER A 310 -34.73 23.81 2.86
N VAL A 311 -33.60 23.11 2.84
CA VAL A 311 -32.54 23.28 3.84
C VAL A 311 -31.32 23.80 3.10
N THR A 312 -31.02 25.09 3.30
CA THR A 312 -29.76 25.73 2.92
C THR A 312 -28.60 25.04 3.63
N GLU A 313 -27.85 24.20 2.94
CA GLU A 313 -26.54 23.75 3.42
C GLU A 313 -25.46 24.71 2.96
N LYS A 314 -25.08 25.59 3.89
CA LYS A 314 -23.83 26.35 3.87
C LYS A 314 -22.67 25.40 3.63
N ALA A 315 -21.79 25.78 2.72
CA ALA A 315 -20.46 25.21 2.57
C ALA A 315 -19.73 25.21 3.92
N LEU A 316 -19.35 24.02 4.40
CA LEU A 316 -18.39 23.85 5.48
C LEU A 316 -17.06 23.44 4.86
N THR A 317 -16.20 24.44 4.68
CA THR A 317 -14.75 24.27 4.61
C THR A 317 -14.25 23.86 5.99
N GLU A 318 -14.16 22.55 6.24
CA GLU A 318 -13.44 21.98 7.39
C GLU A 318 -12.16 21.31 6.88
N PRO A 319 -11.03 21.42 7.61
CA PRO A 319 -9.79 20.74 7.24
C PRO A 319 -10.03 19.21 7.26
N LEU A 320 -9.50 18.51 6.27
CA LEU A 320 -9.65 17.06 6.13
C LEU A 320 -8.93 16.35 7.28
N ASN A 321 -9.67 16.09 8.36
CA ASN A 321 -9.21 15.34 9.52
C ASN A 321 -8.88 13.91 9.09
N THR A 322 -7.65 13.47 9.30
CA THR A 322 -7.26 12.07 9.11
C THR A 322 -7.99 11.18 10.12
N LEU A 323 -8.04 9.86 9.92
CA LEU A 323 -8.54 8.93 10.97
C LEU A 323 -7.83 9.16 12.30
N LYS A 324 -6.54 9.48 12.25
CA LYS A 324 -5.75 9.86 13.42
C LYS A 324 -6.28 11.14 14.08
N ASP A 325 -6.66 12.15 13.30
CA ASP A 325 -7.25 13.39 13.83
C ASP A 325 -8.66 13.15 14.40
N HIS A 326 -9.45 12.26 13.79
CA HIS A 326 -10.74 11.83 14.32
C HIS A 326 -10.62 10.99 15.62
N LEU A 327 -9.62 10.11 15.71
CA LEU A 327 -9.33 9.39 16.95
C LEU A 327 -8.73 10.33 18.01
N SER A 328 -7.90 11.29 17.60
CA SER A 328 -7.38 12.34 18.48
C SER A 328 -8.51 13.23 19.02
N SER A 329 -9.50 13.57 18.18
CA SER A 329 -10.69 14.32 18.60
C SER A 329 -11.56 13.51 19.55
N LEU A 330 -11.74 12.21 19.31
CA LEU A 330 -12.42 11.31 20.27
C LEU A 330 -11.77 11.34 21.66
N HIS A 331 -10.44 11.34 21.73
CA HIS A 331 -9.74 11.46 23.01
C HIS A 331 -9.90 12.86 23.64
N ARG A 332 -9.71 13.92 22.85
CA ARG A 332 -9.75 15.32 23.32
C ARG A 332 -11.14 15.77 23.76
N GLU A 333 -12.17 15.36 23.03
CA GLU A 333 -13.56 15.76 23.25
C GLU A 333 -14.30 14.78 24.16
N SER A 334 -13.76 13.57 24.34
CA SER A 334 -14.24 12.54 25.27
C SER A 334 -15.72 12.12 25.09
N PHE A 335 -16.36 12.44 23.95
CA PHE A 335 -17.72 12.01 23.66
C PHE A 335 -17.79 10.50 23.47
N LEU A 336 -18.84 9.85 23.96
CA LEU A 336 -19.03 8.39 23.94
C LEU A 336 -18.01 7.58 24.76
N SER A 337 -17.24 8.22 25.65
CA SER A 337 -16.38 7.52 26.60
C SER A 337 -17.23 6.63 27.51
N ASP A 338 -16.92 5.34 27.54
CA ASP A 338 -17.65 4.30 28.27
C ASP A 338 -16.85 3.72 29.45
N VAL A 339 -15.66 4.29 29.73
CA VAL A 339 -14.83 4.00 30.91
C VAL A 339 -14.04 5.23 31.36
N ILE A 340 -13.74 5.28 32.66
CA ILE A 340 -12.87 6.29 33.29
C ILE A 340 -11.65 5.57 33.89
N LEU A 341 -10.45 6.02 33.54
CA LEU A 341 -9.22 5.60 34.21
C LEU A 341 -8.93 6.57 35.36
N LYS A 342 -8.83 6.07 36.59
CA LYS A 342 -8.64 6.89 37.79
C LYS A 342 -7.26 6.67 38.39
N THR A 343 -6.47 7.73 38.47
CA THR A 343 -5.21 7.77 39.22
C THR A 343 -5.46 8.22 40.66
N ASN A 344 -4.41 8.35 41.47
CA ASN A 344 -4.53 8.92 42.82
C ASN A 344 -4.95 10.41 42.79
N THR A 345 -4.68 11.13 41.71
CA THR A 345 -4.82 12.60 41.63
C THR A 345 -5.78 13.08 40.55
N SER A 346 -6.11 12.25 39.57
CA SER A 346 -6.83 12.63 38.35
C SER A 346 -7.72 11.50 37.81
N THR A 347 -8.66 11.87 36.94
CA THR A 347 -9.53 10.92 36.22
C THR A 347 -9.52 11.21 34.73
N HIS A 348 -9.46 10.18 33.91
CA HIS A 348 -9.31 10.27 32.45
C HIS A 348 -10.39 9.44 31.74
N PRO A 349 -11.40 10.08 31.11
CA PRO A 349 -12.36 9.40 30.26
C PRO A 349 -11.68 8.72 29.07
N ALA A 350 -12.14 7.51 28.72
CA ALA A 350 -11.61 6.72 27.63
C ALA A 350 -12.67 5.76 27.05
N HIS A 351 -12.29 5.05 25.99
CA HIS A 351 -13.16 4.12 25.27
C HIS A 351 -12.67 2.67 25.40
N LYS A 352 -13.50 1.78 25.95
CA LYS A 352 -13.19 0.37 26.19
C LYS A 352 -12.75 -0.34 24.92
N ASN A 353 -13.39 -0.04 23.79
CA ASN A 353 -13.05 -0.64 22.50
C ASN A 353 -11.64 -0.25 22.02
N ILE A 354 -11.23 1.02 22.14
CA ILE A 354 -9.91 1.52 21.75
C ILE A 354 -8.85 0.95 22.69
N LEU A 355 -9.09 1.00 24.00
CA LEU A 355 -8.21 0.40 25.00
C LEU A 355 -8.03 -1.11 24.75
N SER A 356 -9.11 -1.85 24.49
CA SER A 356 -9.06 -3.30 24.20
C SER A 356 -8.34 -3.62 22.90
N ALA A 357 -8.50 -2.80 21.86
CA ALA A 357 -7.82 -3.01 20.59
C ALA A 357 -6.30 -2.80 20.72
N ARG A 358 -5.89 -1.91 21.63
CA ARG A 358 -4.50 -1.45 21.77
C ARG A 358 -3.76 -2.04 22.96
N SER A 359 -4.46 -2.75 23.83
CA SER A 359 -3.91 -3.40 25.02
C SER A 359 -4.59 -4.75 25.27
N PRO A 360 -3.83 -5.86 25.29
CA PRO A 360 -4.37 -7.16 25.68
C PRO A 360 -4.81 -7.19 27.16
N VAL A 361 -4.24 -6.33 28.03
CA VAL A 361 -4.64 -6.21 29.44
C VAL A 361 -6.03 -5.61 29.56
N PHE A 362 -6.28 -4.47 28.92
CA PHE A 362 -7.60 -3.85 28.88
C PHE A 362 -8.62 -4.74 28.17
N LYS A 363 -8.21 -5.43 27.10
CA LYS A 363 -9.05 -6.41 26.42
C LYS A 363 -9.49 -7.54 27.34
N ALA A 364 -8.57 -8.12 28.10
CA ALA A 364 -8.91 -9.16 29.07
C ALA A 364 -9.82 -8.59 30.17
N MET A 365 -9.44 -7.45 30.76
CA MET A 365 -10.17 -6.76 31.84
C MET A 365 -11.63 -6.45 31.48
N PHE A 366 -11.92 -6.04 30.23
CA PHE A 366 -13.28 -5.71 29.80
C PHE A 366 -14.08 -6.91 29.28
N LEU A 367 -13.42 -8.03 28.96
CA LEU A 367 -14.09 -9.25 28.46
C LEU A 367 -14.30 -10.31 29.54
N THR A 368 -13.49 -10.35 30.61
CA THR A 368 -13.66 -11.29 31.74
C THR A 368 -14.68 -10.79 32.75
N GLU A 369 -15.37 -11.68 33.46
CA GLU A 369 -16.40 -11.36 34.49
C GLU A 369 -15.79 -10.85 35.81
N MET A 370 -14.93 -9.83 35.73
CA MET A 370 -14.37 -9.14 36.89
C MET A 370 -15.17 -7.85 37.19
N LYS A 371 -14.94 -7.21 38.34
CA LYS A 371 -15.70 -6.02 38.79
C LYS A 371 -15.69 -4.89 37.76
N GLU A 372 -14.62 -4.82 36.97
CA GLU A 372 -14.34 -3.87 35.90
C GLU A 372 -15.23 -4.07 34.66
N LYS A 373 -15.84 -5.27 34.47
CA LYS A 373 -16.82 -5.54 33.41
C LYS A 373 -18.12 -4.76 33.62
N SER A 374 -18.58 -4.70 34.88
CA SER A 374 -19.77 -3.93 35.31
C SER A 374 -19.45 -2.48 35.71
N GLY A 375 -18.17 -2.16 35.95
CA GLY A 375 -17.72 -0.84 36.32
C GLY A 375 -17.52 0.09 35.13
N GLN A 376 -17.81 1.38 35.33
CA GLN A 376 -17.40 2.47 34.44
C GLN A 376 -16.07 3.11 34.88
N CYS A 377 -15.40 2.58 35.90
CA CYS A 377 -14.16 3.11 36.46
C CYS A 377 -13.12 2.01 36.61
N VAL A 378 -11.88 2.25 36.17
CA VAL A 378 -10.71 1.41 36.36
C VAL A 378 -9.68 2.20 37.15
N GLU A 379 -9.29 1.69 38.31
CA GLU A 379 -8.28 2.34 39.16
C GLU A 379 -6.87 1.94 38.73
N ILE A 380 -6.04 2.93 38.45
CA ILE A 380 -4.62 2.82 38.08
C ILE A 380 -3.77 3.72 38.98
N PRO A 381 -3.73 3.44 40.31
CA PRO A 381 -3.09 4.31 41.29
C PRO A 381 -1.57 4.44 41.10
N ASP A 382 -0.95 3.51 40.37
CA ASP A 382 0.49 3.45 40.14
C ASP A 382 0.98 4.45 39.07
N LEU A 383 0.07 5.11 38.34
CA LEU A 383 0.42 6.06 37.28
C LEU A 383 0.03 7.50 37.65
N ASP A 384 0.90 8.45 37.32
CA ASP A 384 0.60 9.87 37.42
C ASP A 384 -0.17 10.39 36.19
N GLU A 385 -0.75 11.58 36.33
CA GLU A 385 -1.63 12.20 35.34
C GLU A 385 -0.98 12.33 33.94
N GLU A 386 0.28 12.76 33.89
CA GLU A 386 0.98 13.02 32.62
C GLU A 386 1.30 11.71 31.91
N THR A 387 1.69 10.69 32.68
CA THR A 387 1.93 9.34 32.16
C THR A 387 0.67 8.72 31.55
N VAL A 388 -0.49 8.85 32.20
CA VAL A 388 -1.78 8.36 31.66
C VAL A 388 -2.19 9.14 30.41
N ARG A 389 -1.97 10.46 30.40
CA ARG A 389 -2.26 11.32 29.24
C ARG A 389 -1.45 10.89 28.01
N LEU A 390 -0.14 10.66 28.16
CA LEU A 390 0.74 10.20 27.08
C LEU A 390 0.37 8.79 26.61
N MET A 391 0.04 7.88 27.53
CA MET A 391 -0.43 6.54 27.20
C MET A 391 -1.69 6.59 26.33
N LEU A 392 -2.69 7.39 26.73
CA LEU A 392 -3.93 7.54 25.96
C LEU A 392 -3.66 8.17 24.59
N GLN A 393 -2.84 9.22 24.52
CA GLN A 393 -2.45 9.82 23.23
C GLN A 393 -1.86 8.77 22.28
N PHE A 394 -0.95 7.92 22.77
CA PHE A 394 -0.36 6.84 21.97
C PHE A 394 -1.38 5.75 21.58
N MET A 395 -2.32 5.42 22.47
CA MET A 395 -3.37 4.43 22.17
C MET A 395 -4.29 4.90 21.03
N TYR A 396 -4.65 6.18 21.00
CA TYR A 396 -5.57 6.73 20.00
C TYR A 396 -4.87 7.12 18.68
N THR A 397 -3.60 7.53 18.74
CA THR A 397 -2.93 8.14 17.56
C THR A 397 -1.69 7.41 17.06
N ALA A 398 -1.18 6.43 17.82
CA ALA A 398 0.10 5.75 17.59
C ALA A 398 1.32 6.68 17.53
N ASP A 399 1.18 7.91 18.04
CA ASP A 399 2.20 8.95 18.08
C ASP A 399 2.52 9.34 19.53
N LEU A 400 3.77 9.76 19.75
CA LEU A 400 4.23 10.43 20.97
C LEU A 400 5.00 11.70 20.59
N PRO A 401 5.00 12.76 21.42
CA PRO A 401 5.82 13.94 21.18
C PRO A 401 7.32 13.59 21.15
N ASP A 402 8.10 14.23 20.27
CA ASP A 402 9.54 14.00 20.05
C ASP A 402 10.44 14.20 21.29
N LEU A 403 9.89 14.63 22.44
CA LEU A 403 10.60 14.66 23.73
C LEU A 403 10.74 13.28 24.41
N CYS A 404 10.17 12.20 23.85
CA CYS A 404 10.34 10.83 24.35
C CYS A 404 11.24 10.00 23.42
N LEU A 405 12.55 10.04 23.67
CA LEU A 405 13.54 9.14 23.06
C LEU A 405 13.23 7.65 23.37
N PRO A 406 13.74 6.70 22.55
CA PRO A 406 13.44 5.28 22.70
C PRO A 406 14.04 4.75 24.01
N GLY A 407 13.16 4.32 24.93
CA GLY A 407 13.54 3.75 26.24
C GLY A 407 12.68 4.19 27.42
N ILE A 408 11.73 5.12 27.26
CA ILE A 408 10.95 5.68 28.38
C ILE A 408 9.46 5.77 28.03
N LEU A 409 8.80 4.63 27.85
CA LEU A 409 7.50 4.50 28.50
C LEU A 409 7.82 4.03 29.93
N PRO A 410 7.32 4.67 30.99
CA PRO A 410 7.49 4.15 32.35
C PRO A 410 7.19 2.65 32.37
N ALA A 411 7.96 1.86 33.12
CA ALA A 411 7.84 0.39 33.13
C ALA A 411 6.37 -0.07 33.36
N ASP A 412 5.61 0.75 34.07
CA ASP A 412 4.20 0.57 34.38
C ASP A 412 3.26 0.80 33.17
N CYS A 413 3.59 1.70 32.24
CA CYS A 413 2.89 1.84 30.94
C CYS A 413 3.12 0.64 30.03
N THR A 414 4.33 0.09 30.03
CA THR A 414 4.66 -1.10 29.22
C THR A 414 3.84 -2.30 29.70
N ARG A 415 3.59 -2.44 31.01
CA ARG A 415 2.72 -3.50 31.56
C ARG A 415 1.29 -3.42 31.05
N LEU A 416 0.70 -2.22 31.05
CA LEU A 416 -0.65 -2.03 30.52
C LEU A 416 -0.72 -2.25 29.01
N LEU A 417 0.38 -2.12 28.27
CA LEU A 417 0.43 -2.32 26.82
C LEU A 417 0.82 -3.75 26.40
N THR A 418 1.59 -4.50 27.20
CA THR A 418 2.22 -5.75 26.75
C THR A 418 2.16 -6.94 27.72
N SER A 419 1.73 -6.80 28.98
CA SER A 419 1.83 -7.89 29.96
C SER A 419 0.59 -8.79 30.03
N THR A 420 0.67 -10.01 29.48
CA THR A 420 -0.12 -11.15 29.98
C THR A 420 0.50 -11.65 31.28
N ARG A 421 -0.01 -11.24 32.45
CA ARG A 421 0.36 -11.89 33.71
C ARG A 421 -0.48 -13.16 33.89
N SER A 422 0.23 -14.28 33.94
CA SER A 422 -0.21 -15.53 34.55
C SER A 422 -0.73 -15.27 35.97
N SER A 423 -1.97 -15.67 36.23
CA SER A 423 -2.52 -15.75 37.59
C SER A 423 -1.80 -16.84 38.40
N PRO A 424 -1.66 -16.68 39.73
CA PRO A 424 -1.18 -17.76 40.60
C PRO A 424 -2.16 -18.93 40.68
#